data_AF-A0A7S0FM20-F1
#
_entry.id   AF-A0A7S0FM20-F1
#
_cell.length_a   1.000
_cell.length_b   1.000
_cell.length_c   1.000
_cell.angle_alpha   90.00
_cell.angle_beta   90.00
_cell.angle_gamma   90.00
#
_symmetry.space_group_name_H-M   'P 1'
#
loop_
_entity.id
_entity.type
_entity.pdbx_description
1 polymer ?
#
loop_
_entity_poly.entity_id
_entity_poly.type
_entity_poly.pdbx_seq_one_letter_code
_entity_poly.pdbx_strand_id
1 'polypeptide(L)'
;AVLAPLFRLGSLCSIIETMVGASTQMSWNIMKKIKRCHQLDGSVLNIVSFSCPAPSCNQEFAGLWPLVDHIEEVHGVCLDPFGHGKRKDMGNGGFTLRSVYLPSGEERLICPACIMQFHPSEKKELFDHMAREHGESCASPEDVSSRHSEDLDLLWQAPSVTWFPQRDEALRRLRIVSLGSFCGMKVSLQRLGLGEAHLPFDWIRSRSAGLQLFLRNDFAGFFSVASQCDVPGTNLKMFRSMVHSFWHDDIKDPEIRKKLQRRIDRFRALRDDPSDLLFVRSCASTDELREVEGLHDALQQRFGTSSRRVLLAVVVDGQRDLEGPILHAQTPSIAFFPHPPWKATDVRGPVYCHVVASAVGLALQAPEGDDPASGFGFRCLRGHSGAAGAARSAVPSGAALLDLVEPCHHGLHSGFGDILCFESPGSEFQHVDVSTCIGEL
;
A
#
# COMPACT_ATOMS: atom_id res chain seq x y z
N ALA A 1 24.50 34.53 22.11
CA ALA A 1 23.34 33.71 22.52
C ALA A 1 22.78 33.00 21.30
N VAL A 2 23.42 31.91 20.88
CA VAL A 2 22.95 30.96 19.87
C VAL A 2 23.40 29.60 20.40
N LEU A 3 22.43 28.76 20.78
CA LEU A 3 22.66 27.43 21.33
C LEU A 3 23.01 26.46 20.20
N ALA A 4 24.28 26.08 20.11
CA ALA A 4 24.67 24.81 19.48
C ALA A 4 24.52 23.69 20.52
N PRO A 5 23.92 22.54 20.21
CA PRO A 5 23.97 21.40 21.13
C PRO A 5 25.37 20.80 21.08
N LEU A 6 26.13 21.06 22.13
CA LEU A 6 27.36 20.35 22.47
C LEU A 6 27.02 18.88 22.77
N PHE A 7 27.11 18.01 21.78
CA PHE A 7 27.28 16.58 22.03
C PHE A 7 28.66 16.35 22.65
N ARG A 8 28.74 16.31 23.99
CA ARG A 8 29.91 15.72 24.66
C ARG A 8 29.81 14.20 24.51
N LEU A 9 30.53 13.66 23.53
CA LEU A 9 30.79 12.23 23.41
C LEU A 9 31.70 11.78 24.57
N GLY A 10 31.07 11.38 25.67
CA GLY A 10 31.72 10.82 26.86
C GLY A 10 31.22 9.42 27.22
N SER A 11 30.66 8.66 26.27
CA SER A 11 30.15 7.30 26.53
C SER A 11 31.04 6.23 25.88
N LEU A 12 31.42 5.22 26.67
CA LEU A 12 32.04 3.98 26.22
C LEU A 12 31.18 3.35 25.10
N CYS A 13 31.68 3.39 23.86
CA CYS A 13 31.12 2.65 22.75
C CYS A 13 31.76 1.27 22.73
N SER A 14 30.98 0.21 22.97
CA SER A 14 31.40 -1.15 22.66
C SER A 14 31.02 -1.48 21.21
N ILE A 15 31.98 -1.95 20.43
CA ILE A 15 31.77 -2.45 19.07
C ILE A 15 31.64 -3.96 19.16
N ILE A 16 30.55 -4.51 18.66
CA ILE A 16 30.37 -5.96 18.47
C ILE A 16 30.41 -6.22 16.97
N GLU A 17 31.38 -7.02 16.54
CA GLU A 17 31.53 -7.46 15.14
C GLU A 17 30.91 -8.85 15.00
N THR A 18 30.12 -9.07 13.95
CA THR A 18 29.52 -10.38 13.65
C THR A 18 29.75 -10.71 12.18
N MET A 19 30.41 -11.85 11.91
CA MET A 19 30.70 -12.35 10.57
C MET A 19 29.62 -13.33 10.10
N VAL A 20 29.31 -13.32 8.79
CA VAL A 20 28.31 -14.23 8.19
C VAL A 20 28.89 -14.91 6.94
N GLY A 21 29.13 -16.23 7.01
CA GLY A 21 29.23 -17.17 5.87
C GLY A 21 30.63 -17.51 5.31
N ALA A 22 30.87 -18.80 4.97
CA ALA A 22 32.08 -19.29 4.30
C ALA A 22 31.74 -20.32 3.18
N SER A 23 32.32 -20.15 1.98
CA SER A 23 32.38 -21.11 0.85
C SER A 23 33.35 -20.59 -0.24
N THR A 24 33.85 -21.46 -1.11
CA THR A 24 34.99 -21.30 -2.04
C THR A 24 34.79 -20.40 -3.28
N GLN A 25 33.72 -19.59 -3.33
CA GLN A 25 33.60 -18.43 -4.24
C GLN A 25 34.11 -17.17 -3.51
N MET A 26 34.58 -16.14 -4.21
CA MET A 26 34.96 -14.86 -3.57
C MET A 26 33.83 -14.36 -2.66
N SER A 27 33.96 -14.59 -1.36
CA SER A 27 32.93 -14.30 -0.37
C SER A 27 33.08 -12.87 0.10
N TRP A 28 32.09 -12.03 -0.18
CA TRP A 28 32.02 -10.67 0.34
C TRP A 28 31.46 -10.72 1.76
N ASN A 29 32.30 -10.47 2.75
CA ASN A 29 31.90 -10.43 4.16
C ASN A 29 31.29 -9.07 4.49
N ILE A 30 29.96 -8.98 4.52
CA ILE A 30 29.27 -7.77 4.97
C ILE A 30 29.48 -7.59 6.48
N MET A 31 30.16 -6.51 6.87
CA MET A 31 30.35 -6.16 8.28
C MET A 31 29.16 -5.35 8.78
N LYS A 32 28.44 -5.89 9.76
CA LYS A 32 27.43 -5.16 10.53
C LYS A 32 28.09 -4.57 11.78
N LYS A 33 27.97 -3.26 11.95
CA LYS A 33 28.40 -2.52 13.14
C LYS A 33 27.17 -2.16 13.97
N ILE A 34 27.17 -2.52 15.25
CA ILE A 34 26.14 -2.14 16.20
C ILE A 34 26.77 -1.20 17.21
N LYS A 35 26.39 0.08 17.19
CA LYS A 35 26.80 1.09 18.17
C LYS A 35 25.71 1.24 19.21
N ARG A 36 26.05 1.01 20.49
CA ARG A 36 25.12 1.24 21.60
C ARG A 36 25.34 2.64 22.17
N CYS A 37 24.31 3.46 22.13
CA CYS A 37 24.33 4.83 22.64
C CYS A 37 23.41 4.93 23.85
N HIS A 38 23.98 5.16 25.03
CA HIS A 38 23.21 5.42 26.23
C HIS A 38 22.61 6.83 26.17
N GLN A 39 21.31 6.94 26.40
CA GLN A 39 20.58 8.20 26.46
C GLN A 39 20.52 8.73 27.90
N LEU A 40 20.20 10.02 28.06
CA LEU A 40 20.17 10.68 29.37
C LEU A 40 19.08 10.14 30.31
N ASP A 41 18.03 9.53 29.76
CA ASP A 41 16.94 8.91 30.50
C ASP A 41 17.24 7.46 30.93
N GLY A 42 18.45 6.96 30.64
CA GLY A 42 18.87 5.60 30.96
C GLY A 42 18.52 4.55 29.91
N SER A 43 17.82 4.93 28.83
CA SER A 43 17.56 4.03 27.70
C SER A 43 18.82 3.82 26.83
N VAL A 44 18.82 2.76 26.01
CA VAL A 44 19.93 2.41 25.11
C VAL A 44 19.43 2.42 23.67
N LEU A 45 19.95 3.34 22.87
CA LEU A 45 19.73 3.38 21.44
C LEU A 45 20.75 2.50 20.73
N ASN A 46 20.31 1.48 20.00
CA ASN A 46 21.18 0.68 19.13
C ASN A 46 21.17 1.27 17.72
N ILE A 47 22.29 1.82 17.29
CA ILE A 47 22.48 2.30 15.91
C ILE A 47 23.16 1.17 15.13
N VAL A 48 22.48 0.67 14.12
CA VAL A 48 23.02 -0.35 13.20
C VAL A 48 23.54 0.36 11.95
N SER A 49 24.78 0.05 11.56
CA SER A 49 25.31 0.38 10.24
C SER A 49 25.94 -0.84 9.58
N PHE A 50 26.04 -0.81 8.25
CA PHE A 50 26.69 -1.84 7.45
C PHE A 50 27.84 -1.21 6.68
N SER A 51 29.01 -1.85 6.66
CA SER A 51 30.18 -1.34 5.94
C SER A 51 30.37 -2.07 4.62
N CYS A 52 30.73 -1.32 3.57
CA CYS A 52 31.09 -1.91 2.28
C CYS A 52 32.28 -2.86 2.42
N PRO A 53 32.18 -4.13 1.96
CA PRO A 53 33.28 -5.09 2.04
C PRO A 53 34.39 -4.82 1.02
N ALA A 54 34.14 -3.97 0.01
CA ALA A 54 35.11 -3.71 -1.04
C ALA A 54 36.40 -3.13 -0.43
N PRO A 55 37.56 -3.73 -0.72
CA PRO A 55 38.84 -3.14 -0.33
C PRO A 55 38.86 -1.70 -0.81
N SER A 56 39.18 -0.75 0.08
CA SER A 56 39.26 0.70 -0.15
C SER A 56 37.96 1.54 -0.15
N CYS A 57 36.76 0.95 -0.12
CA CYS A 57 35.52 1.76 -0.14
C CYS A 57 35.23 2.46 1.20
N ASN A 58 35.31 1.72 2.32
CA ASN A 58 35.08 2.22 3.68
C ASN A 58 33.74 2.98 3.93
N GLN A 59 32.78 2.93 3.00
CA GLN A 59 31.47 3.55 3.19
C GLN A 59 30.60 2.78 4.18
N GLU A 60 29.86 3.49 5.02
CA GLU A 60 28.88 2.96 5.96
C GLU A 60 27.45 3.35 5.56
N PHE A 61 26.53 2.41 5.69
CA PHE A 61 25.12 2.56 5.33
C PHE A 61 24.23 2.26 6.52
N ALA A 62 23.13 2.99 6.69
CA ALA A 62 22.19 2.79 7.78
C ALA A 62 21.34 1.50 7.63
N GLY A 63 21.39 0.84 6.47
CA GLY A 63 20.62 -0.35 6.17
C GLY A 63 21.34 -1.27 5.18
N LEU A 64 20.86 -2.52 5.09
CA LEU A 64 21.42 -3.52 4.19
C LEU A 64 21.17 -3.19 2.72
N TRP A 65 19.98 -2.67 2.37
CA TRP A 65 19.62 -2.37 0.99
C TRP A 65 20.43 -1.23 0.37
N PRO A 66 20.61 -0.06 1.02
CA PRO A 66 21.50 0.97 0.50
C PRO A 66 22.95 0.48 0.31
N LEU A 67 23.40 -0.47 1.13
CA LEU A 67 24.68 -1.13 0.95
C LEU A 67 24.70 -2.02 -0.31
N VAL A 68 23.64 -2.81 -0.53
CA VAL A 68 23.51 -3.68 -1.72
C VAL A 68 23.49 -2.84 -2.99
N ASP A 69 22.67 -1.79 -3.03
CA ASP A 69 22.57 -0.86 -4.16
C ASP A 69 23.94 -0.23 -4.44
N HIS A 70 24.61 0.27 -3.40
CA HIS A 70 25.96 0.80 -3.52
C HIS A 70 26.96 -0.22 -4.09
N ILE A 71 26.92 -1.48 -3.66
CA ILE A 71 27.86 -2.50 -4.14
C ILE A 71 27.57 -2.88 -5.59
N GLU A 72 26.31 -2.90 -6.00
CA GLU A 72 25.92 -3.11 -7.39
C GLU A 72 26.37 -1.94 -8.28
N GLU A 73 26.07 -0.70 -7.88
CA GLU A 73 26.37 0.51 -8.65
C GLU A 73 27.87 0.85 -8.71
N VAL A 74 28.56 0.80 -7.56
CA VAL A 74 29.95 1.27 -7.44
C VAL A 74 30.96 0.16 -7.72
N HIS A 75 30.63 -1.09 -7.37
CA HIS A 75 31.54 -2.22 -7.53
C HIS A 75 31.13 -3.19 -8.64
N GLY A 76 29.97 -2.98 -9.28
CA GLY A 76 29.48 -3.87 -10.34
C GLY A 76 29.17 -5.28 -9.84
N VAL A 77 28.99 -5.44 -8.52
CA VAL A 77 28.80 -6.74 -7.88
C VAL A 77 27.34 -6.84 -7.46
N CYS A 78 26.58 -7.69 -8.14
CA CYS A 78 25.23 -8.03 -7.72
C CYS A 78 25.32 -8.91 -6.46
N LEU A 79 25.08 -8.31 -5.29
CA LEU A 79 24.95 -9.07 -4.07
C LEU A 79 23.55 -9.64 -3.95
N ASP A 80 23.50 -10.93 -3.68
CA ASP A 80 22.29 -11.57 -3.19
C ASP A 80 22.50 -11.96 -1.72
N PRO A 81 22.22 -11.04 -0.77
CA PRO A 81 22.40 -11.33 0.65
C PRO A 81 21.55 -12.51 1.14
N PHE A 82 20.55 -12.93 0.35
CA PHE A 82 19.61 -14.00 0.68
C PHE A 82 19.94 -15.33 -0.01
N GLY A 83 20.79 -15.34 -1.04
CA GLY A 83 21.28 -16.54 -1.70
C GLY A 83 20.33 -17.14 -2.76
N HIS A 84 19.50 -16.31 -3.39
CA HIS A 84 18.68 -16.69 -4.55
C HIS A 84 19.52 -16.71 -5.83
N GLY A 85 20.32 -17.76 -6.02
CA GLY A 85 21.05 -17.98 -7.28
C GLY A 85 20.16 -17.71 -8.51
N LYS A 86 20.65 -16.88 -9.45
CA LYS A 86 19.99 -16.40 -10.69
C LYS A 86 18.46 -16.54 -10.68
N ARG A 87 17.75 -15.43 -10.46
CA ARG A 87 16.34 -15.18 -10.82
C ARG A 87 15.93 -15.96 -12.08
N LYS A 88 15.51 -17.21 -11.93
CA LYS A 88 14.81 -18.01 -12.93
C LYS A 88 13.46 -18.26 -12.32
N ASP A 89 12.45 -17.54 -12.84
CA ASP A 89 11.02 -17.80 -12.71
C ASP A 89 10.60 -18.61 -11.47
N MET A 90 10.76 -18.03 -10.29
CA MET A 90 10.10 -18.55 -9.08
C MET A 90 8.77 -17.81 -8.90
N GLY A 91 7.76 -18.27 -9.62
CA GLY A 91 6.36 -17.95 -9.36
C GLY A 91 5.85 -18.62 -8.08
N ASN A 92 6.44 -18.23 -6.94
CA ASN A 92 5.98 -18.40 -5.55
C ASN A 92 7.17 -18.11 -4.62
N GLY A 93 7.59 -16.84 -4.56
CA GLY A 93 8.71 -16.38 -3.75
C GLY A 93 8.43 -16.44 -2.24
N GLY A 94 8.43 -17.65 -1.68
CA GLY A 94 8.44 -17.85 -0.24
C GLY A 94 9.74 -17.32 0.36
N PHE A 95 9.65 -16.49 1.39
CA PHE A 95 10.81 -16.05 2.14
C PHE A 95 11.29 -17.21 3.03
N THR A 96 12.54 -17.67 2.87
CA THR A 96 13.12 -18.68 3.76
C THR A 96 13.55 -17.99 5.04
N LEU A 97 12.79 -18.21 6.13
CA LEU A 97 13.22 -17.79 7.47
C LEU A 97 14.53 -18.49 7.81
N ARG A 98 15.58 -17.72 8.14
CA ARG A 98 16.84 -18.28 8.61
C ARG A 98 16.71 -18.58 10.10
N SER A 99 16.97 -19.83 10.49
CA SER A 99 17.20 -20.19 11.89
C SER A 99 18.69 -20.18 12.20
N VAL A 100 19.02 -19.83 13.44
CA VAL A 100 20.37 -19.95 14.00
C VAL A 100 20.30 -20.77 15.28
N TYR A 101 21.39 -21.47 15.59
CA TYR A 101 21.55 -22.16 16.86
C TYR A 101 22.48 -21.36 17.76
N LEU A 102 22.02 -21.04 18.97
CA LEU A 102 22.83 -20.45 20.02
C LEU A 102 23.84 -21.47 20.55
N PRO A 103 24.93 -21.05 21.24
CA PRO A 103 25.88 -22.00 21.85
C PRO A 103 25.25 -22.97 22.85
N SER A 104 24.08 -22.63 23.40
CA SER A 104 23.25 -23.52 24.23
C SER A 104 22.60 -24.66 23.45
N GLY A 105 22.66 -24.65 22.12
CA GLY A 105 21.90 -25.54 21.24
C GLY A 105 20.47 -25.05 20.93
N GLU A 106 20.04 -23.94 21.52
CA GLU A 106 18.70 -23.39 21.29
C GLU A 106 18.57 -22.80 19.88
N GLU A 107 17.53 -23.20 19.14
CA GLU A 107 17.20 -22.63 17.84
C GLU A 107 16.47 -21.29 17.99
N ARG A 108 16.80 -20.31 17.15
CA ARG A 108 16.15 -19.01 17.05
C ARG A 108 15.90 -18.63 15.60
N LEU A 109 14.72 -18.08 15.30
CA LEU A 109 14.41 -17.43 14.04
C LEU A 109 14.98 -16.01 14.05
N ILE A 110 15.56 -15.56 12.94
CA ILE A 110 16.11 -14.20 12.82
C ILE A 110 15.25 -13.37 11.88
N CYS A 111 14.85 -12.18 12.32
CA CYS A 111 14.30 -11.16 11.44
C CYS A 111 15.36 -10.73 10.40
N PRO A 112 15.10 -10.89 9.10
CA PRO A 112 16.09 -10.60 8.06
C PRO A 112 16.47 -9.12 7.97
N ALA A 113 15.58 -8.22 8.40
CA ALA A 113 15.78 -6.78 8.31
C ALA A 113 16.60 -6.22 9.48
N CYS A 114 16.25 -6.55 10.73
CA CYS A 114 16.93 -5.99 11.91
C CYS A 114 17.71 -6.97 12.77
N ILE A 115 17.70 -8.27 12.42
CA ILE A 115 18.30 -9.41 13.14
C ILE A 115 17.73 -9.74 14.52
N MET A 116 16.57 -9.19 14.88
CA MET A 116 15.90 -9.57 16.13
C MET A 116 15.58 -11.07 16.13
N GLN A 117 15.80 -11.72 17.27
CA GLN A 117 15.68 -13.16 17.43
C GLN A 117 14.34 -13.52 18.06
N PHE A 118 13.74 -14.58 17.57
CA PHE A 118 12.46 -15.12 18.02
C PHE A 118 12.63 -16.61 18.26
N HIS A 119 11.91 -17.16 19.24
CA HIS A 119 11.83 -18.61 19.38
C HIS A 119 11.11 -19.24 18.14
N PRO A 120 11.40 -20.48 17.73
CA PRO A 120 10.69 -21.12 16.61
C PRO A 120 9.17 -21.21 16.78
N SER A 121 8.70 -21.32 18.02
CA SER A 121 7.26 -21.25 18.34
C SER A 121 6.67 -19.85 18.20
N GLU A 122 7.52 -18.81 18.17
CA GLU A 122 7.16 -17.38 18.06
C GLU A 122 7.22 -16.89 16.60
N LYS A 123 6.97 -17.80 15.65
CA LYS A 123 7.00 -17.47 14.21
C LYS A 123 5.99 -16.37 13.86
N LYS A 124 4.84 -16.35 14.53
CA LYS A 124 3.81 -15.32 14.34
C LYS A 124 4.33 -13.96 14.79
N GLU A 125 4.96 -13.89 15.96
CA GLU A 125 5.53 -12.69 16.55
C GLU A 125 6.67 -12.14 15.68
N LEU A 126 7.45 -13.00 15.03
CA LEU A 126 8.42 -12.60 14.02
C LEU A 126 7.73 -11.93 12.82
N PHE A 127 6.65 -12.51 12.30
CA PHE A 127 5.91 -11.91 11.19
C PHE A 127 5.23 -10.59 11.58
N ASP A 128 4.64 -10.52 12.78
CA ASP A 128 4.05 -9.30 13.33
C ASP A 128 5.13 -8.23 13.51
N HIS A 129 6.32 -8.61 13.97
CA HIS A 129 7.48 -7.72 14.03
C HIS A 129 7.93 -7.24 12.65
N MET A 130 8.01 -8.12 11.65
CA MET A 130 8.40 -7.72 10.29
C MET A 130 7.40 -6.74 9.67
N ALA A 131 6.12 -7.05 9.85
CA ALA A 131 5.01 -6.19 9.45
C ALA A 131 5.08 -4.82 10.11
N ARG A 132 5.30 -4.79 11.43
CA ARG A 132 5.24 -3.56 12.23
C ARG A 132 6.51 -2.74 12.18
N GLU A 133 7.69 -3.34 12.27
CA GLU A 133 8.97 -2.64 12.40
C GLU A 133 9.71 -2.46 11.07
N HIS A 134 9.34 -3.22 10.02
CA HIS A 134 9.96 -3.12 8.70
C HIS A 134 8.96 -2.85 7.58
N GLY A 135 7.65 -2.86 7.88
CA GLY A 135 6.63 -2.77 6.85
C GLY A 135 6.73 -3.91 5.84
N GLU A 136 7.23 -5.08 6.25
CA GLU A 136 7.38 -6.28 5.42
C GLU A 136 6.37 -7.35 5.89
N SER A 137 5.36 -7.67 5.08
CA SER A 137 4.51 -8.82 5.35
C SER A 137 5.22 -10.08 4.90
N CYS A 138 5.62 -10.89 5.86
CA CYS A 138 5.90 -12.30 5.61
C CYS A 138 4.64 -13.10 5.89
N ALA A 139 4.18 -13.81 4.88
CA ALA A 139 3.17 -14.83 5.03
C ALA A 139 3.81 -16.16 4.67
N SER A 140 3.66 -17.17 5.54
CA SER A 140 3.98 -18.52 5.08
C SER A 140 2.97 -18.90 3.99
N PRO A 141 3.36 -19.68 2.97
CA PRO A 141 2.44 -20.11 1.92
C PRO A 141 1.17 -20.79 2.47
N GLU A 142 1.31 -21.49 3.59
CA GLU A 142 0.21 -22.12 4.33
C GLU A 142 -0.74 -21.05 4.93
N ASP A 143 -0.18 -19.99 5.53
CA ASP A 143 -0.94 -18.90 6.15
C ASP A 143 -1.61 -17.96 5.14
N VAL A 144 -1.12 -17.82 3.90
CA VAL A 144 -1.72 -16.93 2.88
C VAL A 144 -3.13 -17.41 2.51
N SER A 145 -3.33 -18.73 2.55
CA SER A 145 -4.49 -19.38 1.95
C SER A 145 -5.79 -19.24 2.76
N SER A 146 -5.71 -18.93 4.05
CA SER A 146 -6.87 -18.82 4.94
C SER A 146 -7.12 -17.41 5.49
N ARG A 147 -6.43 -16.37 4.99
CA ARG A 147 -6.48 -15.04 5.63
C ARG A 147 -7.83 -14.39 5.42
N HIS A 148 -8.53 -14.17 6.51
CA HIS A 148 -9.65 -13.25 6.54
C HIS A 148 -9.14 -11.83 6.34
N SER A 149 -10.01 -10.93 5.87
CA SER A 149 -9.61 -9.54 5.69
C SER A 149 -9.12 -8.84 6.97
N GLU A 150 -9.42 -9.37 8.17
CA GLU A 150 -8.91 -8.86 9.45
C GLU A 150 -7.43 -9.22 9.69
N ASP A 151 -6.98 -10.36 9.19
CA ASP A 151 -5.57 -10.72 9.29
C ASP A 151 -4.73 -9.77 8.43
N LEU A 152 -5.23 -9.41 7.26
CA LEU A 152 -4.57 -8.45 6.36
C LEU A 152 -4.52 -7.03 6.93
N ASP A 153 -5.48 -6.69 7.78
CA ASP A 153 -5.57 -5.39 8.44
C ASP A 153 -4.40 -5.12 9.41
N LEU A 154 -3.78 -6.18 9.94
CA LEU A 154 -2.69 -6.10 10.92
C LEU A 154 -1.28 -6.16 10.30
N LEU A 155 -1.15 -6.55 9.03
CA LEU A 155 0.14 -6.88 8.40
C LEU A 155 1.01 -5.70 7.97
N TRP A 156 0.50 -4.49 8.03
CA TRP A 156 1.18 -3.33 7.44
C TRP A 156 0.97 -2.13 8.35
N GLN A 157 1.79 -2.00 9.39
CA GLN A 157 1.86 -0.76 10.15
C GLN A 157 3.15 -0.06 9.73
N ALA A 158 3.06 1.21 9.34
CA ALA A 158 4.25 1.96 8.95
C ALA A 158 5.25 1.98 10.12
N PRO A 159 6.49 1.53 9.90
CA PRO A 159 7.40 1.20 10.99
C PRO A 159 7.96 2.40 11.75
N SER A 160 7.92 3.59 11.15
CA SER A 160 8.24 4.83 11.86
C SER A 160 7.78 6.05 11.07
N VAL A 161 7.75 7.20 11.74
CA VAL A 161 7.39 8.52 11.19
C VAL A 161 8.29 8.94 10.01
N THR A 162 9.49 8.36 9.88
CA THR A 162 10.42 8.71 8.80
C THR A 162 10.03 8.12 7.45
N TRP A 163 9.15 7.11 7.40
CA TRP A 163 8.79 6.43 6.15
C TRP A 163 7.93 7.29 5.22
N PHE A 164 7.01 8.07 5.80
CA PHE A 164 6.22 9.06 5.07
C PHE A 164 6.26 10.38 5.87
N PRO A 165 7.17 11.31 5.54
CA PRO A 165 7.42 12.51 6.35
C PRO A 165 6.19 13.39 6.60
N GLN A 166 5.18 13.31 5.74
CA GLN A 166 3.94 14.08 5.86
C GLN A 166 2.81 13.31 6.56
N ARG A 167 3.08 12.12 7.11
CA ARG A 167 2.06 11.24 7.70
C ARG A 167 1.23 11.93 8.78
N ASP A 168 1.89 12.54 9.76
CA ASP A 168 1.18 13.08 10.93
C ASP A 168 0.30 14.28 10.53
N GLU A 169 0.81 15.13 9.63
CA GLU A 169 0.04 16.23 9.04
C GLU A 169 -1.12 15.71 8.18
N ALA A 170 -0.90 14.65 7.39
CA ALA A 170 -1.93 14.02 6.60
C ALA A 170 -3.05 13.45 7.48
N LEU A 171 -2.73 12.71 8.55
CA LEU A 171 -3.72 12.13 9.46
C LEU A 171 -4.48 13.19 10.28
N ARG A 172 -3.84 14.34 10.55
CA ARG A 172 -4.47 15.46 11.23
C ARG A 172 -5.52 16.15 10.36
N ARG A 173 -5.26 16.29 9.05
CA ARG A 173 -6.08 17.10 8.13
C ARG A 173 -7.00 16.30 7.23
N LEU A 174 -6.64 15.07 6.92
CA LEU A 174 -7.29 14.23 5.92
C LEU A 174 -7.81 12.93 6.54
N ARG A 175 -8.92 12.44 6.00
CA ARG A 175 -9.26 11.01 6.02
C ARG A 175 -9.01 10.45 4.65
N ILE A 176 -8.14 9.45 4.57
CA ILE A 176 -7.70 8.88 3.31
C ILE A 176 -8.35 7.51 3.16
N VAL A 177 -9.11 7.34 2.09
CA VAL A 177 -10.05 6.25 1.94
C VAL A 177 -9.79 5.51 0.64
N SER A 178 -9.54 4.20 0.72
CA SER A 178 -9.53 3.34 -0.47
C SER A 178 -10.98 3.15 -0.97
N LEU A 179 -11.18 3.29 -2.27
CA LEU A 179 -12.41 2.91 -2.94
C LEU A 179 -12.29 1.55 -3.66
N GLY A 180 -11.28 0.75 -3.32
CA GLY A 180 -11.09 -0.61 -3.83
C GLY A 180 -10.51 -0.65 -5.24
N SER A 181 -11.12 -1.45 -6.12
CA SER A 181 -10.59 -1.95 -7.40
C SER A 181 -9.51 -3.01 -7.27
N PHE A 182 -8.50 -2.79 -6.41
CA PHE A 182 -7.45 -3.75 -6.10
C PHE A 182 -7.05 -3.66 -4.62
N CYS A 183 -6.91 -4.80 -3.94
CA CYS A 183 -6.52 -4.85 -2.52
C CYS A 183 -5.14 -4.20 -2.24
N GLY A 184 -4.27 -4.13 -3.25
CA GLY A 184 -3.00 -3.42 -3.16
C GLY A 184 -3.14 -1.93 -2.83
N MET A 185 -4.30 -1.31 -3.08
CA MET A 185 -4.56 0.07 -2.64
C MET A 185 -4.60 0.18 -1.12
N LYS A 186 -5.34 -0.70 -0.44
CA LYS A 186 -5.36 -0.75 1.04
C LYS A 186 -3.99 -1.06 1.59
N VAL A 187 -3.30 -2.05 1.04
CA VAL A 187 -1.91 -2.37 1.44
C VAL A 187 -1.00 -1.16 1.31
N SER A 188 -1.14 -0.38 0.24
CA SER A 188 -0.34 0.84 0.04
C SER A 188 -0.65 1.91 1.08
N LEU A 189 -1.92 2.14 1.43
CA LEU A 189 -2.31 3.04 2.51
C LEU A 189 -1.74 2.61 3.85
N GLN A 190 -1.84 1.32 4.17
CA GLN A 190 -1.34 0.76 5.41
C GLN A 190 0.19 0.87 5.53
N ARG A 191 0.93 0.57 4.46
CA ARG A 191 2.39 0.74 4.39
C ARG A 191 2.84 2.19 4.60
N LEU A 192 2.04 3.16 4.18
CA LEU A 192 2.29 4.58 4.46
C LEU A 192 1.82 5.02 5.85
N GLY A 193 1.18 4.13 6.61
CA GLY A 193 0.65 4.41 7.94
C GLY A 193 -0.60 5.28 7.88
N LEU A 194 -1.31 5.27 6.75
CA LEU A 194 -2.52 6.03 6.44
C LEU A 194 -3.78 5.15 6.46
N GLY A 195 -3.62 3.83 6.62
CA GLY A 195 -4.67 2.83 6.49
C GLY A 195 -5.41 2.45 7.78
N GLU A 196 -5.50 3.34 8.77
CA GLU A 196 -6.06 3.05 10.11
C GLU A 196 -7.53 2.56 10.06
N ALA A 197 -8.36 3.20 9.23
CA ALA A 197 -9.77 2.81 9.13
C ALA A 197 -9.94 1.58 8.22
N HIS A 198 -10.66 0.56 8.69
CA HIS A 198 -11.08 -0.58 7.87
C HIS A 198 -12.46 -0.32 7.28
N LEU A 199 -12.52 -0.17 5.96
CA LEU A 199 -13.66 0.33 5.19
C LEU A 199 -14.15 -0.72 4.18
N PRO A 200 -15.39 -0.62 3.68
CA PRO A 200 -16.04 -1.73 2.98
C PRO A 200 -15.37 -2.06 1.63
N PHE A 201 -14.59 -1.13 1.08
CA PHE A 201 -13.94 -1.30 -0.20
C PHE A 201 -12.45 -1.71 -0.12
N ASP A 202 -11.90 -1.83 1.09
CA ASP A 202 -10.46 -2.06 1.30
C ASP A 202 -9.97 -3.39 0.70
N TRP A 203 -10.78 -4.44 0.82
CA TRP A 203 -10.41 -5.84 0.52
C TRP A 203 -11.31 -6.47 -0.54
N ILE A 204 -12.02 -5.66 -1.31
CA ILE A 204 -12.86 -6.11 -2.43
C ILE A 204 -12.34 -5.51 -3.72
N ARG A 205 -12.68 -6.15 -4.84
CA ARG A 205 -12.56 -5.52 -6.16
C ARG A 205 -13.89 -4.90 -6.52
N SER A 206 -13.87 -3.71 -7.08
CA SER A 206 -15.06 -2.93 -7.41
C SER A 206 -14.85 -2.20 -8.71
N ARG A 207 -15.92 -2.08 -9.52
CA ARG A 207 -15.99 -1.18 -10.66
C ARG A 207 -16.48 0.19 -10.23
N SER A 208 -16.16 1.25 -10.99
CA SER A 208 -16.63 2.62 -10.72
C SER A 208 -18.17 2.69 -10.69
N ALA A 209 -18.83 2.04 -11.66
CA ALA A 209 -20.27 1.86 -11.67
C ALA A 209 -20.83 1.21 -10.38
N GLY A 210 -20.12 0.24 -9.80
CA GLY A 210 -20.51 -0.40 -8.53
C GLY A 210 -20.43 0.55 -7.35
N LEU A 211 -19.36 1.34 -7.26
CA LEU A 211 -19.22 2.36 -6.23
C LEU A 211 -20.34 3.40 -6.33
N GLN A 212 -20.62 3.90 -7.55
CA GLN A 212 -21.73 4.84 -7.77
C GLN A 212 -23.07 4.24 -7.33
N LEU A 213 -23.33 2.97 -7.67
CA LEU A 213 -24.52 2.26 -7.24
C LEU A 213 -24.65 2.23 -5.71
N PHE A 214 -23.58 1.84 -5.00
CA PHE A 214 -23.60 1.75 -3.54
C PHE A 214 -23.70 3.11 -2.85
N LEU A 215 -23.02 4.13 -3.38
CA LEU A 215 -23.08 5.49 -2.82
C LEU A 215 -24.48 6.09 -2.96
N ARG A 216 -25.13 5.90 -4.12
CA ARG A 216 -26.47 6.43 -4.42
C ARG A 216 -27.58 5.66 -3.71
N ASN A 217 -27.44 4.35 -3.54
CA ASN A 217 -28.47 3.48 -2.94
C ASN A 217 -28.13 3.02 -1.52
N ASP A 218 -27.27 3.76 -0.81
CA ASP A 218 -26.90 3.46 0.57
C ASP A 218 -26.49 2.00 0.81
N PHE A 219 -25.63 1.47 -0.07
CA PHE A 219 -25.13 0.10 -0.07
C PHE A 219 -26.19 -1.00 -0.25
N ALA A 220 -27.39 -0.66 -0.73
CA ALA A 220 -28.35 -1.67 -1.18
C ALA A 220 -27.73 -2.57 -2.26
N GLY A 221 -27.87 -3.88 -2.09
CA GLY A 221 -27.30 -4.89 -2.98
C GLY A 221 -25.79 -5.12 -2.81
N PHE A 222 -25.15 -4.60 -1.75
CA PHE A 222 -23.73 -4.84 -1.50
C PHE A 222 -23.38 -6.32 -1.27
N PHE A 223 -24.31 -7.12 -0.75
CA PHE A 223 -24.15 -8.57 -0.60
C PHE A 223 -24.79 -9.37 -1.74
N SER A 224 -25.24 -8.71 -2.82
CA SER A 224 -25.82 -9.37 -3.98
C SER A 224 -24.74 -9.84 -4.94
N VAL A 225 -24.54 -11.16 -5.00
CA VAL A 225 -23.58 -11.80 -5.90
C VAL A 225 -24.31 -12.70 -6.90
N ALA A 226 -23.71 -12.87 -8.06
CA ALA A 226 -24.26 -13.69 -9.14
C ALA A 226 -23.61 -15.08 -9.18
N SER A 227 -22.34 -15.20 -8.78
CA SER A 227 -21.63 -16.47 -8.78
C SER A 227 -20.56 -16.55 -7.69
N GLN A 228 -20.07 -17.78 -7.47
CA GLN A 228 -18.90 -18.07 -6.65
C GLN A 228 -17.93 -18.98 -7.42
N CYS A 229 -16.63 -18.84 -7.16
CA CYS A 229 -15.58 -19.58 -7.85
C CYS A 229 -14.41 -19.86 -6.89
N ASP A 230 -13.92 -21.09 -6.85
CA ASP A 230 -12.65 -21.38 -6.18
C ASP A 230 -11.49 -20.83 -7.01
N VAL A 231 -10.52 -20.17 -6.39
CA VAL A 231 -9.40 -19.52 -7.08
C VAL A 231 -8.23 -20.52 -7.22
N PRO A 232 -7.84 -20.93 -8.44
CA PRO A 232 -6.83 -21.96 -8.68
C PRO A 232 -5.50 -21.65 -8.01
N GLY A 233 -4.90 -22.69 -7.41
CA GLY A 233 -3.63 -22.56 -6.70
C GLY A 233 -3.73 -21.86 -5.34
N THR A 234 -4.94 -21.61 -4.85
CA THR A 234 -5.20 -20.99 -3.55
C THR A 234 -6.36 -21.72 -2.84
N ASN A 235 -6.58 -21.41 -1.56
CA ASN A 235 -7.80 -21.84 -0.83
C ASN A 235 -8.87 -20.74 -0.80
N LEU A 236 -8.72 -19.69 -1.62
CA LEU A 236 -9.68 -18.58 -1.65
C LEU A 236 -10.91 -18.96 -2.46
N LYS A 237 -12.06 -18.52 -1.95
CA LYS A 237 -13.34 -18.56 -2.66
C LYS A 237 -13.76 -17.14 -3.00
N MET A 238 -13.87 -16.86 -4.30
CA MET A 238 -14.34 -15.57 -4.79
C MET A 238 -15.87 -15.59 -4.88
N PHE A 239 -16.52 -14.53 -4.39
CA PHE A 239 -17.94 -14.25 -4.63
C PHE A 239 -18.04 -13.00 -5.48
N ARG A 240 -18.68 -13.06 -6.65
CA ARG A 240 -18.66 -11.95 -7.60
C ARG A 240 -20.03 -11.61 -8.18
N SER A 241 -20.17 -10.32 -8.50
CA SER A 241 -21.28 -9.73 -9.24
C SER A 241 -20.74 -9.04 -10.50
N MET A 242 -21.59 -8.33 -11.24
CA MET A 242 -21.17 -7.51 -12.38
C MET A 242 -20.30 -6.30 -11.99
N VAL A 243 -20.36 -5.85 -10.74
CA VAL A 243 -19.78 -4.57 -10.32
C VAL A 243 -18.83 -4.65 -9.13
N HIS A 244 -18.77 -5.77 -8.43
CA HIS A 244 -17.83 -6.01 -7.33
C HIS A 244 -17.61 -7.50 -7.07
N SER A 245 -16.52 -7.83 -6.39
CA SER A 245 -16.23 -9.17 -5.90
C SER A 245 -15.47 -9.21 -4.58
N PHE A 246 -15.83 -10.18 -3.74
CA PHE A 246 -15.20 -10.51 -2.47
C PHE A 246 -14.17 -11.62 -2.69
N TRP A 247 -12.96 -11.41 -2.17
CA TRP A 247 -11.80 -12.32 -2.37
C TRP A 247 -11.30 -12.95 -1.07
N HIS A 248 -11.46 -12.22 0.04
CA HIS A 248 -10.89 -12.58 1.35
C HIS A 248 -11.97 -12.89 2.39
N ASP A 249 -13.24 -12.85 2.00
CA ASP A 249 -14.39 -12.89 2.89
C ASP A 249 -15.46 -13.82 2.32
N ASP A 250 -15.84 -14.85 3.09
CA ASP A 250 -17.00 -15.69 2.77
C ASP A 250 -18.28 -14.98 3.21
N ILE A 251 -18.98 -14.37 2.26
CA ILE A 251 -20.20 -13.60 2.53
C ILE A 251 -21.43 -14.47 2.85
N LYS A 252 -21.31 -15.80 2.77
CA LYS A 252 -22.34 -16.71 3.29
C LYS A 252 -22.30 -16.81 4.81
N ASP A 253 -21.13 -16.55 5.41
CA ASP A 253 -20.99 -16.50 6.86
C ASP A 253 -21.68 -15.23 7.42
N PRO A 254 -22.68 -15.37 8.30
CA PRO A 254 -23.36 -14.23 8.91
C PRO A 254 -22.43 -13.33 9.74
N GLU A 255 -21.37 -13.86 10.35
CA GLU A 255 -20.41 -13.06 11.13
C GLU A 255 -19.54 -12.19 10.21
N ILE A 256 -19.14 -12.72 9.06
CA ILE A 256 -18.45 -11.95 8.02
C ILE A 256 -19.33 -10.84 7.48
N ARG A 257 -20.64 -11.09 7.27
CA ARG A 257 -21.59 -10.03 6.89
C ARG A 257 -21.74 -8.97 7.96
N LYS A 258 -21.87 -9.35 9.23
CA LYS A 258 -21.89 -8.39 10.36
C LYS A 258 -20.62 -7.54 10.38
N LYS A 259 -19.45 -8.15 10.14
CA LYS A 259 -18.18 -7.42 10.02
C LYS A 259 -18.20 -6.41 8.89
N LEU A 260 -18.60 -6.82 7.68
CA LEU A 260 -18.69 -5.93 6.52
C LEU A 260 -19.74 -4.82 6.75
N GLN A 261 -20.84 -5.12 7.44
CA GLN A 261 -21.82 -4.10 7.83
C GLN A 261 -21.20 -3.04 8.75
N ARG A 262 -20.41 -3.43 9.77
CA ARG A 262 -19.68 -2.47 10.60
C ARG A 262 -18.73 -1.60 9.77
N ARG A 263 -18.09 -2.15 8.74
CA ARG A 263 -17.25 -1.38 7.79
C ARG A 263 -18.09 -0.37 7.02
N ILE A 264 -19.26 -0.76 6.50
CA ILE A 264 -20.21 0.15 5.84
C ILE A 264 -20.64 1.27 6.79
N ASP A 265 -20.95 0.95 8.05
CA ASP A 265 -21.40 1.95 9.02
C ASP A 265 -20.29 2.96 9.35
N ARG A 266 -19.03 2.51 9.47
CA ARG A 266 -17.88 3.41 9.57
C ARG A 266 -17.73 4.30 8.33
N PHE A 267 -17.91 3.74 7.14
CA PHE A 267 -17.86 4.51 5.90
C PHE A 267 -18.98 5.56 5.84
N ARG A 268 -20.19 5.25 6.33
CA ARG A 268 -21.29 6.21 6.47
C ARG A 268 -20.94 7.32 7.47
N ALA A 269 -20.34 6.96 8.60
CA ALA A 269 -19.93 7.90 9.64
C ALA A 269 -18.86 8.90 9.19
N LEU A 270 -18.16 8.64 8.08
CA LEU A 270 -17.30 9.65 7.43
C LEU A 270 -18.07 10.93 7.08
N ARG A 271 -19.40 10.87 6.92
CA ARG A 271 -20.23 12.06 6.72
C ARG A 271 -20.05 13.08 7.85
N ASP A 272 -19.88 12.63 9.07
CA ASP A 272 -19.85 13.46 10.27
C ASP A 272 -18.43 13.90 10.65
N ASP A 273 -17.40 13.40 9.96
CA ASP A 273 -16.00 13.76 10.19
C ASP A 273 -15.70 15.17 9.61
N PRO A 274 -15.14 16.12 10.38
CA PRO A 274 -14.88 17.46 9.88
C PRO A 274 -13.67 17.55 8.93
N SER A 275 -12.80 16.54 8.90
CA SER A 275 -11.60 16.53 8.07
C SER A 275 -11.93 16.44 6.58
N ASP A 276 -11.00 16.91 5.75
CA ASP A 276 -11.09 16.72 4.30
C ASP A 276 -11.03 15.22 3.97
N LEU A 277 -11.75 14.79 2.95
CA LEU A 277 -11.76 13.40 2.51
C LEU A 277 -10.94 13.27 1.23
N LEU A 278 -9.92 12.42 1.26
CA LEU A 278 -9.16 12.01 0.08
C LEU A 278 -9.49 10.57 -0.27
N PHE A 279 -10.33 10.39 -1.27
CA PHE A 279 -10.61 9.08 -1.84
C PHE A 279 -9.54 8.70 -2.86
N VAL A 280 -9.00 7.49 -2.75
CA VAL A 280 -8.01 6.95 -3.68
C VAL A 280 -8.53 5.68 -4.31
N ARG A 281 -8.41 5.57 -5.64
CA ARG A 281 -8.91 4.44 -6.43
C ARG A 281 -7.97 4.13 -7.57
N SER A 282 -7.67 2.86 -7.83
CA SER A 282 -7.14 2.44 -9.14
C SER A 282 -8.28 2.09 -10.10
N CYS A 283 -8.12 2.40 -11.38
CA CYS A 283 -9.09 2.01 -12.40
C CYS A 283 -9.07 0.49 -12.57
N ALA A 284 -10.25 -0.16 -12.56
CA ALA A 284 -10.33 -1.58 -12.92
C ALA A 284 -10.00 -1.79 -14.42
N SER A 285 -10.35 -0.78 -15.22
CA SER A 285 -9.96 -0.62 -16.62
C SER A 285 -9.90 0.86 -16.98
N THR A 286 -9.11 1.23 -17.98
CA THR A 286 -9.06 2.62 -18.48
C THR A 286 -10.42 3.16 -18.91
N ASP A 287 -11.34 2.30 -19.36
CA ASP A 287 -12.70 2.72 -19.70
C ASP A 287 -13.47 3.40 -18.55
N GLU A 288 -13.10 3.11 -17.30
CA GLU A 288 -13.69 3.76 -16.12
C GLU A 288 -13.39 5.26 -16.03
N LEU A 289 -12.43 5.77 -16.81
CA LEU A 289 -12.14 7.20 -16.88
C LEU A 289 -13.36 8.03 -17.33
N ARG A 290 -14.29 7.44 -18.10
CA ARG A 290 -15.56 8.09 -18.47
C ARG A 290 -16.53 8.25 -17.30
N GLU A 291 -16.28 7.54 -16.20
CA GLU A 291 -17.17 7.46 -15.04
C GLU A 291 -16.63 8.25 -13.84
N VAL A 292 -15.44 8.86 -13.94
CA VAL A 292 -14.73 9.46 -12.81
C VAL A 292 -15.49 10.66 -12.24
N GLU A 293 -16.03 11.53 -13.10
CA GLU A 293 -16.83 12.67 -12.71
C GLU A 293 -18.13 12.22 -12.05
N GLY A 294 -18.82 11.23 -12.62
CA GLY A 294 -20.04 10.68 -12.02
C GLY A 294 -19.80 10.00 -10.66
N LEU A 295 -18.61 9.41 -10.47
CA LEU A 295 -18.17 8.89 -9.17
C LEU A 295 -17.86 10.02 -8.18
N HIS A 296 -17.12 11.04 -8.61
CA HIS A 296 -16.83 12.22 -7.79
C HIS A 296 -18.11 12.92 -7.34
N ASP A 297 -19.07 13.12 -8.24
CA ASP A 297 -20.39 13.67 -7.93
C ASP A 297 -21.11 12.84 -6.87
N ALA A 298 -21.09 11.51 -6.97
CA ALA A 298 -21.71 10.63 -5.98
C ALA A 298 -21.02 10.75 -4.59
N LEU A 299 -19.69 10.89 -4.55
CA LEU A 299 -18.94 11.12 -3.31
C LEU A 299 -19.25 12.51 -2.74
N GLN A 300 -19.27 13.55 -3.57
CA GLN A 300 -19.58 14.92 -3.20
C GLN A 300 -21.03 15.05 -2.69
N GLN A 301 -21.99 14.36 -3.29
CA GLN A 301 -23.36 14.33 -2.78
C GLN A 301 -23.47 13.61 -1.44
N ARG A 302 -22.69 12.53 -1.24
CA ARG A 302 -22.76 11.71 -0.03
C ARG A 302 -22.06 12.34 1.17
N PHE A 303 -20.91 12.97 0.91
CA PHE A 303 -19.96 13.45 1.91
C PHE A 303 -19.59 14.93 1.78
N GLY A 304 -19.98 15.63 0.72
CA GLY A 304 -19.70 17.05 0.59
C GLY A 304 -20.38 17.88 1.68
N THR A 305 -19.66 18.85 2.22
CA THR A 305 -20.23 19.93 3.04
C THR A 305 -19.65 21.26 2.57
N SER A 306 -20.17 22.38 3.10
CA SER A 306 -19.61 23.71 2.80
C SER A 306 -18.26 23.98 3.47
N SER A 307 -17.78 23.09 4.34
CA SER A 307 -16.60 23.32 5.19
C SER A 307 -15.45 22.36 4.97
N ARG A 308 -15.59 21.37 4.08
CA ARG A 308 -14.53 20.39 3.79
C ARG A 308 -14.47 20.05 2.30
N ARG A 309 -13.30 19.60 1.87
CA ARG A 309 -13.04 19.09 0.52
C ARG A 309 -13.37 17.61 0.42
N VAL A 310 -13.92 17.22 -0.73
CA VAL A 310 -14.02 15.81 -1.14
C VAL A 310 -13.16 15.65 -2.39
N LEU A 311 -12.01 15.03 -2.22
CA LEU A 311 -10.98 14.85 -3.22
C LEU A 311 -10.99 13.42 -3.76
N LEU A 312 -10.72 13.26 -5.05
CA LEU A 312 -10.61 11.96 -5.71
C LEU A 312 -9.29 11.86 -6.48
N ALA A 313 -8.43 10.95 -6.04
CA ALA A 313 -7.22 10.55 -6.73
C ALA A 313 -7.44 9.22 -7.47
N VAL A 314 -7.29 9.25 -8.79
CA VAL A 314 -7.52 8.10 -9.67
C VAL A 314 -6.19 7.60 -10.23
N VAL A 315 -5.81 6.38 -9.89
CA VAL A 315 -4.64 5.71 -10.45
C VAL A 315 -5.02 5.06 -11.77
N VAL A 316 -4.28 5.40 -12.83
CA VAL A 316 -4.48 4.85 -14.18
C VAL A 316 -3.34 3.89 -14.45
N ASP A 317 -3.57 2.59 -14.32
CA ASP A 317 -2.54 1.56 -14.43
C ASP A 317 -2.08 1.35 -15.87
N GLY A 318 -0.86 0.84 -16.05
CA GLY A 318 -0.34 0.39 -17.34
C GLY A 318 0.26 1.48 -18.23
N GLN A 319 0.62 2.64 -17.67
CA GLN A 319 1.03 3.83 -18.41
C GLN A 319 2.55 3.96 -18.45
N ARG A 320 3.19 3.66 -19.58
CA ARG A 320 4.66 3.61 -19.65
C ARG A 320 5.30 4.97 -19.79
N ASP A 321 4.71 5.80 -20.65
CA ASP A 321 5.31 7.06 -21.10
C ASP A 321 4.62 8.30 -20.50
N LEU A 322 3.58 8.09 -19.69
CA LEU A 322 2.82 9.15 -19.06
C LEU A 322 3.02 9.12 -17.55
N GLU A 323 3.40 10.26 -16.99
CA GLU A 323 3.59 10.45 -15.54
C GLU A 323 2.64 11.53 -15.02
N GLY A 324 2.21 11.39 -13.76
CA GLY A 324 1.30 12.30 -13.08
C GLY A 324 1.95 13.11 -11.95
N PRO A 325 1.20 14.03 -11.30
CA PRO A 325 -0.25 14.17 -11.38
C PRO A 325 -0.75 14.97 -12.59
N ILE A 326 -1.87 14.51 -13.18
CA ILE A 326 -2.65 15.23 -14.20
C ILE A 326 -3.93 15.73 -13.53
N LEU A 327 -4.21 17.03 -13.62
CA LEU A 327 -5.36 17.62 -12.92
C LEU A 327 -6.58 17.70 -13.82
N HIS A 328 -7.77 17.64 -13.23
CA HIS A 328 -9.01 17.91 -13.96
C HIS A 328 -9.26 19.43 -14.06
N ALA A 329 -9.38 19.96 -15.27
CA ALA A 329 -9.41 21.40 -15.54
C ALA A 329 -10.66 22.09 -14.99
N GLN A 330 -11.79 21.39 -14.95
CA GLN A 330 -13.09 21.92 -14.51
C GLN A 330 -13.44 21.56 -13.07
N THR A 331 -12.76 20.56 -12.50
CA THR A 331 -13.13 19.94 -11.21
C THR A 331 -11.86 19.77 -10.40
N PRO A 332 -11.37 20.82 -9.71
CA PRO A 332 -10.04 20.83 -9.10
C PRO A 332 -9.87 19.79 -7.99
N SER A 333 -10.95 19.13 -7.57
CA SER A 333 -10.97 18.04 -6.60
C SER A 333 -10.68 16.66 -7.22
N ILE A 334 -10.45 16.57 -8.53
CA ILE A 334 -10.09 15.33 -9.22
C ILE A 334 -8.65 15.42 -9.75
N ALA A 335 -7.86 14.39 -9.47
CA ALA A 335 -6.51 14.24 -10.01
C ALA A 335 -6.28 12.80 -10.49
N PHE A 336 -5.58 12.68 -11.62
CA PHE A 336 -5.22 11.41 -12.23
C PHE A 336 -3.73 11.14 -12.06
N PHE A 337 -3.39 9.89 -11.79
CA PHE A 337 -2.04 9.42 -11.54
C PHE A 337 -1.77 8.24 -12.47
N PRO A 338 -1.30 8.50 -13.70
CA PRO A 338 -0.72 7.49 -14.57
C PRO A 338 0.35 6.70 -13.81
N HIS A 339 0.23 5.38 -13.85
CA HIS A 339 1.12 4.46 -13.15
C HIS A 339 1.66 3.41 -14.13
N PRO A 340 2.98 3.19 -14.19
CA PRO A 340 3.57 2.19 -15.08
C PRO A 340 3.00 0.79 -14.87
N PRO A 341 3.07 -0.06 -15.90
CA PRO A 341 2.65 -1.44 -15.77
C PRO A 341 3.44 -2.13 -14.66
N TRP A 342 2.70 -2.76 -13.75
CA TRP A 342 3.30 -3.51 -12.65
C TRP A 342 4.15 -4.66 -13.20
N LYS A 343 5.40 -4.75 -12.75
CA LYS A 343 6.24 -5.92 -13.01
C LYS A 343 5.89 -6.98 -11.97
N ALA A 344 5.24 -8.06 -12.39
CA ALA A 344 4.78 -9.15 -11.53
C ALA A 344 5.88 -9.76 -10.63
N THR A 345 7.16 -9.56 -10.97
CA THR A 345 8.31 -9.99 -10.16
C THR A 345 8.50 -9.18 -8.88
N ASP A 346 7.86 -8.03 -8.74
CA ASP A 346 7.96 -7.18 -7.55
C ASP A 346 6.81 -7.45 -6.58
N VAL A 347 6.77 -8.69 -6.06
CA VAL A 347 5.82 -9.16 -5.04
C VAL A 347 5.97 -8.38 -3.72
N ARG A 348 7.10 -7.68 -3.54
CA ARG A 348 7.41 -6.85 -2.37
C ARG A 348 7.11 -5.36 -2.59
N GLY A 349 6.91 -4.93 -3.84
CA GLY A 349 6.81 -3.53 -4.23
C GLY A 349 5.59 -2.80 -3.69
N PRO A 350 5.73 -1.53 -3.27
CA PRO A 350 4.61 -0.67 -2.91
C PRO A 350 3.80 -0.29 -4.16
N VAL A 351 2.85 -1.15 -4.57
CA VAL A 351 2.13 -1.01 -5.85
C VAL A 351 1.64 0.43 -6.06
N TYR A 352 1.08 1.06 -5.01
CA TYR A 352 0.59 2.43 -5.10
C TYR A 352 1.16 3.41 -4.08
N CYS A 353 2.16 3.06 -3.24
CA CYS A 353 2.57 4.01 -2.19
C CYS A 353 3.09 5.34 -2.74
N HIS A 354 3.86 5.35 -3.83
CA HIS A 354 4.31 6.61 -4.44
C HIS A 354 3.13 7.45 -4.95
N VAL A 355 2.12 6.82 -5.58
CA VAL A 355 0.91 7.51 -6.04
C VAL A 355 0.13 8.08 -4.86
N VAL A 356 -0.12 7.27 -3.82
CA VAL A 356 -0.84 7.70 -2.63
C VAL A 356 -0.10 8.84 -1.93
N ALA A 357 1.22 8.72 -1.74
CA ALA A 357 2.05 9.77 -1.14
C ALA A 357 2.00 11.06 -1.97
N SER A 358 2.07 10.95 -3.31
CA SER A 358 1.94 12.09 -4.23
C SER A 358 0.55 12.74 -4.13
N ALA A 359 -0.52 11.96 -4.10
CA ALA A 359 -1.89 12.43 -3.95
C ALA A 359 -2.12 13.14 -2.60
N VAL A 360 -1.57 12.60 -1.51
CA VAL A 360 -1.61 13.25 -0.19
C VAL A 360 -0.82 14.54 -0.19
N GLY A 361 0.42 14.54 -0.71
CA GLY A 361 1.24 15.75 -0.81
C GLY A 361 0.57 16.83 -1.63
N LEU A 362 -0.13 16.45 -2.71
CA LEU A 362 -0.94 17.34 -3.52
C LEU A 362 -2.16 17.88 -2.73
N ALA A 363 -2.88 17.03 -1.98
CA ALA A 363 -4.02 17.45 -1.16
C ALA A 363 -3.62 18.43 -0.04
N LEU A 364 -2.42 18.25 0.53
CA LEU A 364 -1.87 19.09 1.59
C LEU A 364 -1.34 20.45 1.11
N GLN A 365 -1.18 20.65 -0.21
CA GLN A 365 -0.75 21.95 -0.78
C GLN A 365 -1.80 23.05 -0.59
N ALA A 366 -3.09 22.72 -0.52
CA ALA A 366 -4.10 23.71 -0.18
C ALA A 366 -3.95 24.11 1.30
N PRO A 367 -4.14 25.38 1.67
CA PRO A 367 -4.17 25.80 3.08
C PRO A 367 -5.25 25.07 3.89
N GLU A 368 -5.05 24.95 5.19
CA GLU A 368 -6.08 24.45 6.10
C GLU A 368 -7.26 25.45 6.18
N GLY A 369 -8.48 24.95 6.05
CA GLY A 369 -9.68 25.80 6.00
C GLY A 369 -9.89 26.56 4.68
N ASP A 370 -9.17 26.21 3.62
CA ASP A 370 -9.41 26.73 2.29
C ASP A 370 -10.80 26.35 1.78
N ASP A 371 -11.32 27.12 0.83
CA ASP A 371 -12.63 26.88 0.20
C ASP A 371 -12.68 25.44 -0.36
N PRO A 372 -13.71 24.62 -0.05
CA PRO A 372 -13.89 23.31 -0.65
C PRO A 372 -13.72 23.27 -2.17
N ALA A 373 -14.07 24.36 -2.86
CA ALA A 373 -13.92 24.51 -4.31
C ALA A 373 -12.45 24.63 -4.78
N SER A 374 -11.49 24.77 -3.87
CA SER A 374 -10.06 24.80 -4.20
C SER A 374 -9.51 23.42 -4.59
N GLY A 375 -10.19 22.35 -4.19
CA GLY A 375 -9.82 20.97 -4.47
C GLY A 375 -8.38 20.67 -4.05
N PHE A 376 -7.54 20.23 -4.99
CA PHE A 376 -6.12 19.97 -4.78
C PHE A 376 -5.23 21.24 -4.72
N GLY A 377 -5.79 22.45 -4.50
CA GLY A 377 -5.03 23.68 -4.26
C GLY A 377 -4.60 24.45 -5.52
N PHE A 378 -5.38 24.39 -6.60
CA PHE A 378 -5.00 24.90 -7.94
C PHE A 378 -4.69 26.41 -8.00
N ARG A 379 -5.32 27.23 -7.14
CA ARG A 379 -5.31 28.69 -7.28
C ARG A 379 -3.95 29.34 -6.98
N CYS A 380 -3.06 28.70 -6.21
CA CYS A 380 -1.76 29.29 -5.88
C CYS A 380 -0.74 29.30 -7.04
N LEU A 381 -0.93 28.46 -8.08
CA LEU A 381 0.10 28.26 -9.12
C LEU A 381 0.00 29.20 -10.33
N ARG A 382 -1.16 29.82 -10.59
CA ARG A 382 -1.32 30.74 -11.74
C ARG A 382 -0.74 32.15 -11.50
N GLY A 383 -0.39 32.50 -10.26
CA GLY A 383 0.07 33.85 -9.91
C GLY A 383 1.59 34.09 -10.02
N HIS A 384 2.40 33.05 -10.19
CA HIS A 384 3.86 33.17 -10.25
C HIS A 384 4.37 32.81 -11.64
N SER A 385 4.18 33.73 -12.59
CA SER A 385 4.60 33.64 -14.00
C SER A 385 6.14 33.68 -14.21
N GLY A 386 6.94 33.28 -13.22
CA GLY A 386 8.38 33.52 -13.17
C GLY A 386 9.30 32.29 -13.28
N ALA A 387 8.80 31.06 -13.20
CA ALA A 387 9.65 29.87 -13.27
C ALA A 387 9.03 28.79 -14.18
N ALA A 388 9.72 28.50 -15.28
CA ALA A 388 9.38 27.50 -16.29
C ALA A 388 9.57 26.04 -15.78
N GLY A 389 8.93 25.69 -14.67
CA GLY A 389 8.83 24.31 -14.21
C GLY A 389 7.52 23.70 -14.70
N ALA A 390 7.63 22.73 -15.61
CA ALA A 390 6.58 21.83 -16.12
C ALA A 390 5.13 22.28 -15.86
N ALA A 391 4.48 22.88 -16.86
CA ALA A 391 3.04 23.13 -16.83
C ALA A 391 2.34 21.81 -16.46
N ARG A 392 1.70 21.75 -15.28
CA ARG A 392 0.90 20.60 -14.89
C ARG A 392 -0.17 20.40 -15.97
N SER A 393 -0.10 19.28 -16.67
CA SER A 393 -1.09 18.92 -17.67
C SER A 393 -2.46 18.87 -17.00
N ALA A 394 -3.41 19.64 -17.55
CA ALA A 394 -4.79 19.62 -17.12
C ALA A 394 -5.65 19.09 -18.27
N VAL A 395 -6.55 18.16 -17.97
CA VAL A 395 -7.49 17.59 -18.94
C VAL A 395 -8.91 18.07 -18.63
N PRO A 396 -9.77 18.32 -19.64
CA PRO A 396 -11.12 18.85 -19.40
C PRO A 396 -12.05 17.83 -18.74
N SER A 397 -11.79 16.54 -18.93
CA SER A 397 -12.57 15.41 -18.40
C SER A 397 -11.70 14.17 -18.28
N GLY A 398 -12.14 13.19 -17.49
CA GLY A 398 -11.59 11.84 -17.50
C GLY A 398 -11.76 11.18 -18.87
N ALA A 399 -12.88 11.43 -19.55
CA ALA A 399 -13.07 10.96 -20.92
C ALA A 399 -12.03 11.52 -21.91
N ALA A 400 -11.61 12.79 -21.77
CA ALA A 400 -10.56 13.36 -22.61
C ALA A 400 -9.16 12.81 -22.28
N LEU A 401 -8.96 12.29 -21.07
CA LEU A 401 -7.70 11.62 -20.71
C LEU A 401 -7.52 10.31 -21.48
N LEU A 402 -8.60 9.67 -21.96
CA LEU A 402 -8.53 8.43 -22.74
C LEU A 402 -7.68 8.56 -24.00
N ASP A 403 -7.66 9.74 -24.63
CA ASP A 403 -6.86 9.98 -25.83
C ASP A 403 -5.35 10.07 -25.53
N LEU A 404 -4.98 10.15 -24.25
CA LEU A 404 -3.60 10.31 -23.78
C LEU A 404 -3.04 9.06 -23.08
N VAL A 405 -3.88 8.08 -22.75
CA VAL A 405 -3.48 6.90 -21.95
C VAL A 405 -3.50 5.62 -22.79
N GLU A 406 -2.60 4.70 -22.46
CA GLU A 406 -2.61 3.33 -23.00
C GLU A 406 -3.82 2.56 -22.45
N PRO A 407 -4.59 1.84 -23.27
CA PRO A 407 -5.66 0.97 -22.79
C PRO A 407 -5.13 -0.08 -21.82
N CYS A 408 -5.77 -0.21 -20.66
CA CYS A 408 -5.38 -1.19 -19.65
C CYS A 408 -6.63 -1.79 -19.01
N HIS A 409 -6.68 -3.12 -18.94
CA HIS A 409 -7.79 -3.89 -18.38
C HIS A 409 -7.36 -4.81 -17.23
N HIS A 410 -6.14 -4.65 -16.71
CA HIS A 410 -5.58 -5.58 -15.73
C HIS A 410 -6.43 -5.72 -14.46
N GLY A 411 -7.10 -4.66 -14.02
CA GLY A 411 -7.98 -4.71 -12.85
C GLY A 411 -9.25 -5.56 -13.06
N LEU A 412 -9.62 -5.86 -14.31
CA LEU A 412 -10.68 -6.82 -14.64
C LEU A 412 -10.24 -8.27 -14.42
N HIS A 413 -8.93 -8.54 -14.39
CA HIS A 413 -8.36 -9.88 -14.24
C HIS A 413 -7.82 -10.11 -12.83
N SER A 414 -7.98 -11.34 -12.34
CA SER A 414 -7.60 -11.71 -10.98
C SER A 414 -6.08 -11.75 -10.77
N GLY A 415 -5.32 -12.06 -11.82
CA GLY A 415 -3.91 -12.48 -11.74
C GLY A 415 -3.73 -13.96 -11.43
N PHE A 416 -4.82 -14.71 -11.25
CA PHE A 416 -4.88 -16.15 -11.01
C PHE A 416 -5.54 -16.86 -12.20
N GLY A 417 -4.73 -17.19 -13.20
CA GLY A 417 -5.20 -17.75 -14.47
C GLY A 417 -6.12 -16.78 -15.23
N ASP A 418 -7.10 -17.32 -15.96
CA ASP A 418 -8.03 -16.54 -16.80
C ASP A 418 -9.27 -16.05 -16.04
N ILE A 419 -9.21 -16.00 -14.70
CA ILE A 419 -10.38 -15.63 -13.89
C ILE A 419 -10.61 -14.13 -13.95
N LEU A 420 -11.82 -13.76 -14.36
CA LEU A 420 -12.32 -12.40 -14.29
C LEU A 420 -12.81 -12.05 -12.88
N CYS A 421 -12.58 -10.80 -12.48
CA CYS A 421 -13.00 -10.29 -11.19
C CYS A 421 -14.50 -10.01 -11.10
N PHE A 422 -15.15 -9.86 -12.25
CA PHE A 422 -16.56 -9.49 -12.35
C PHE A 422 -17.27 -10.41 -13.33
N GLU A 423 -18.58 -10.56 -13.16
CA GLU A 423 -19.43 -11.19 -14.15
C GLU A 423 -19.53 -10.34 -15.43
N SER A 424 -19.64 -11.01 -16.57
CA SER A 424 -19.87 -10.34 -17.85
C SER A 424 -21.24 -9.64 -17.85
N PRO A 425 -21.36 -8.45 -18.45
CA PRO A 425 -22.65 -7.80 -18.63
C PRO A 425 -23.62 -8.74 -19.36
N GLY A 426 -24.82 -8.92 -18.82
CA GLY A 426 -25.86 -9.76 -19.42
C GLY A 426 -25.70 -11.26 -19.17
N SER A 427 -24.81 -11.68 -18.25
CA SER A 427 -24.84 -13.07 -17.80
C SER A 427 -26.20 -13.38 -17.18
N GLU A 428 -26.79 -14.52 -17.55
CA GLU A 428 -28.15 -14.91 -17.15
C GLU A 428 -28.27 -15.26 -15.65
N PHE A 429 -27.18 -15.12 -14.89
CA PHE A 429 -27.18 -15.41 -13.46
C PHE A 429 -28.07 -14.42 -12.72
N GLN A 430 -29.12 -14.95 -12.08
CA GLN A 430 -29.91 -14.17 -11.14
C GLN A 430 -29.01 -13.75 -9.97
N HIS A 431 -28.98 -12.45 -9.68
CA HIS A 431 -28.30 -11.95 -8.50
C HIS A 431 -29.03 -12.43 -7.26
N VAL A 432 -28.32 -13.15 -6.39
CA VAL A 432 -28.85 -13.63 -5.12
C VAL A 432 -28.32 -12.70 -4.02
N ASP A 433 -29.24 -12.05 -3.31
CA ASP A 433 -28.89 -11.32 -2.10
C ASP A 433 -28.75 -12.31 -0.94
N VAL A 434 -27.50 -12.65 -0.64
CA VAL A 434 -27.15 -13.64 0.39
C VAL A 434 -27.64 -13.20 1.78
N SER A 435 -27.89 -11.90 2.01
CA SER A 435 -28.41 -11.41 3.29
C SER A 435 -29.84 -11.87 3.59
N THR A 436 -30.63 -12.17 2.55
CA THR A 436 -32.02 -12.64 2.66
C THR A 436 -32.12 -14.17 2.75
N CYS A 437 -31.09 -14.89 2.32
CA CYS A 437 -31.00 -16.35 2.38
C CYS A 437 -30.56 -16.82 3.78
N ILE A 438 -31.42 -16.65 4.77
CA ILE A 438 -31.24 -17.29 6.10
C ILE A 438 -32.10 -18.56 6.10
N GLY A 439 -31.68 -19.62 5.41
CA GLY A 439 -32.35 -20.92 5.55
C GLY A 439 -32.12 -21.99 4.48
N GLU A 440 -31.88 -21.65 3.21
CA GLU A 440 -31.88 -22.64 2.12
C GLU A 440 -30.85 -22.32 1.02
N LEU A 441 -29.57 -22.62 1.26
CA LEU A 441 -28.52 -22.65 0.22
C LEU A 441 -27.64 -23.89 0.40
#